data_AF-A0A2A8SZ56-F1
#
_entry.id   AF-A0A2A8SZ56-F1
#
_cell.length_a   1.000
_cell.length_b   1.000
_cell.length_c   1.000
_cell.angle_alpha   90.00
_cell.angle_beta   90.00
_cell.angle_gamma   90.00
#
_symmetry.space_group_name_H-M   'P 1'
#
loop_
_entity.id
_entity.type
_entity.pdbx_description
1 polymer ?
#
loop_
_entity_poly.entity_id
_entity_poly.type
_entity_poly.pdbx_seq_one_letter_code
_entity_poly.pdbx_strand_id
1 'polypeptide(L)'
;MFPFGKSPFKGMMENIPKGMASKDMNKYIQQMISSTMSHSFPDFMQGNEFFKQAQDMMKEQQDMGTEGHGQKPRRFDSNVINTLDECIVQLKIPNRDIVSSIKVYHTPYVCTIEGIDGEESFKEEIQLPCSVRKKGTRAIYRSGVLEIRMPKHVNIPMSQIDVHDLD
;
A
#
# COMPACT_ATOMS: atom_id res chain seq x y z
N MET A 1 12.78 33.88 -8.37
CA MET A 1 12.82 33.19 -9.69
C MET A 1 14.10 32.37 -9.74
N PHE A 2 14.00 31.05 -9.93
CA PHE A 2 15.14 30.12 -10.00
C PHE A 2 15.42 29.69 -11.46
N PRO A 3 16.69 29.47 -11.87
CA PRO A 3 17.05 29.18 -13.26
C PRO A 3 16.99 27.68 -13.55
N PHE A 4 16.00 27.26 -14.33
CA PHE A 4 15.97 25.93 -14.94
C PHE A 4 16.92 25.89 -16.15
N GLY A 5 17.75 24.85 -16.28
CA GLY A 5 18.39 24.66 -17.59
C GLY A 5 19.36 23.52 -17.85
N LYS A 6 20.03 22.88 -16.87
CA LYS A 6 20.98 21.78 -17.20
C LYS A 6 21.02 20.70 -16.12
N SER A 7 20.30 19.61 -16.37
CA SER A 7 20.43 18.35 -15.63
C SER A 7 21.60 17.53 -16.20
N PRO A 8 22.52 17.01 -15.37
CA PRO A 8 23.70 16.27 -15.82
C PRO A 8 23.39 14.86 -16.32
N PHE A 9 22.13 14.43 -16.26
CA PHE A 9 21.73 13.05 -16.57
C PHE A 9 21.58 12.75 -18.07
N LYS A 10 21.61 13.77 -18.95
CA LYS A 10 21.41 13.56 -20.39
C LYS A 10 22.58 12.83 -21.07
N GLY A 11 23.81 13.04 -20.62
CA GLY A 11 25.00 12.41 -21.21
C GLY A 11 25.19 10.92 -20.87
N MET A 12 24.50 10.41 -19.84
CA MET A 12 24.66 9.02 -19.39
C MET A 12 23.79 8.05 -20.20
N MET A 13 22.70 8.52 -20.79
CA MET A 13 21.72 7.68 -21.49
C MET A 13 22.06 7.43 -22.97
N GLU A 14 22.99 8.21 -23.55
CA GLU A 14 23.37 8.13 -24.98
C GLU A 14 24.35 6.98 -25.29
N ASN A 15 25.03 6.42 -24.30
CA ASN A 15 26.03 5.35 -24.50
C ASN A 15 25.49 3.92 -24.35
N ILE A 16 24.18 3.73 -24.22
CA ILE A 16 23.57 2.40 -24.11
C ILE A 16 23.10 1.96 -25.51
N PRO A 17 23.78 0.99 -26.18
CA PRO A 17 23.37 0.51 -27.48
C PRO A 17 21.98 -0.15 -27.39
N LYS A 18 21.03 0.39 -28.17
CA LYS A 18 19.66 -0.12 -28.26
C LYS A 18 19.66 -1.43 -29.05
N GLY A 19 19.74 -2.58 -28.38
CA GLY A 19 19.68 -3.84 -29.12
C GLY A 19 19.90 -5.17 -28.40
N MET A 20 19.89 -5.27 -27.07
CA MET A 20 19.89 -6.59 -26.41
C MET A 20 18.85 -6.65 -25.28
N ALA A 21 17.80 -7.41 -25.55
CA ALA A 21 16.70 -7.68 -24.65
C ALA A 21 17.12 -8.65 -23.53
N SER A 22 16.90 -8.18 -22.29
CA SER A 22 16.42 -8.94 -21.14
C SER A 22 16.94 -10.38 -20.94
N LYS A 23 17.99 -10.50 -20.12
CA LYS A 23 18.07 -11.36 -18.91
C LYS A 23 19.48 -11.34 -18.29
N ASP A 24 20.50 -10.98 -19.07
CA ASP A 24 21.89 -10.90 -18.59
C ASP A 24 22.32 -9.51 -18.07
N MET A 25 21.40 -8.53 -18.09
CA MET A 25 21.68 -7.16 -17.63
C MET A 25 22.00 -7.10 -16.14
N ASN A 26 21.33 -7.91 -15.31
CA ASN A 26 21.50 -7.84 -13.86
C ASN A 26 22.91 -8.17 -13.41
N LYS A 27 23.57 -9.17 -14.02
CA LYS A 27 24.96 -9.52 -13.66
C LYS A 27 25.94 -8.47 -14.14
N TYR A 28 25.76 -7.95 -15.36
CA TYR A 28 26.64 -6.91 -15.89
C TYR A 28 26.53 -5.59 -15.13
N ILE A 29 25.30 -5.19 -14.77
CA ILE A 29 25.01 -4.02 -13.95
C ILE A 29 25.56 -4.21 -12.53
N GLN A 30 25.33 -5.37 -11.90
CA GLN A 30 25.89 -5.65 -10.57
C GLN A 30 27.42 -5.63 -10.57
N GLN A 31 28.05 -6.20 -11.59
CA GLN A 31 29.50 -6.25 -11.68
C GLN A 31 30.08 -4.86 -11.96
N MET A 32 29.49 -4.07 -12.86
CA MET A 32 29.91 -2.69 -13.10
C MET A 32 29.72 -1.78 -11.87
N ILE A 33 28.58 -1.87 -11.17
CA ILE A 33 28.33 -1.09 -9.96
C ILE A 33 29.33 -1.49 -8.86
N SER A 34 29.56 -2.80 -8.66
CA SER A 34 30.51 -3.27 -7.66
C SER A 34 31.96 -2.83 -7.94
N SER A 35 32.38 -2.83 -9.21
CA SER A 35 33.74 -2.47 -9.60
C SER A 35 33.99 -0.96 -9.64
N THR A 36 32.95 -0.13 -9.83
CA THR A 36 33.10 1.33 -9.89
C THR A 36 32.82 2.02 -8.56
N MET A 37 32.10 1.36 -7.64
CA MET A 37 31.72 1.94 -6.35
C MET A 37 32.69 1.60 -5.20
N SER A 38 33.57 0.60 -5.37
CA SER A 38 34.49 0.15 -4.31
C SER A 38 35.75 1.01 -4.12
N HIS A 39 36.02 1.99 -4.98
CA HIS A 39 37.32 2.69 -4.95
C HIS A 39 37.28 4.21 -4.66
N SER A 40 36.10 4.85 -4.55
CA SER A 40 36.07 6.32 -4.38
C SER A 40 34.96 6.89 -3.49
N PHE A 41 34.27 6.09 -2.67
CA PHE A 41 33.09 6.58 -1.94
C PHE A 41 32.88 6.15 -0.46
N PRO A 42 33.88 5.72 0.35
CA PRO A 42 33.61 5.45 1.77
C PRO A 42 33.37 6.72 2.62
N ASP A 43 34.13 7.80 2.38
CA ASP A 43 34.19 8.93 3.32
C ASP A 43 33.07 9.98 3.16
N PHE A 44 32.38 10.00 2.02
CA PHE A 44 31.30 10.97 1.78
C PHE A 44 29.92 10.49 2.27
N MET A 45 29.74 9.18 2.52
CA MET A 45 28.43 8.62 2.87
C MET A 45 28.08 8.61 4.35
N GLN A 46 29.06 8.76 5.26
CA GLN A 46 28.78 8.65 6.70
C GLN A 46 28.07 9.87 7.30
N GLY A 47 28.02 11.01 6.60
CA GLY A 47 27.52 12.28 7.16
C GLY A 47 26.19 12.81 6.64
N ASN A 48 25.61 12.26 5.56
CA ASN A 48 24.44 12.87 4.91
C ASN A 48 23.12 12.15 5.27
N GLU A 49 22.27 12.82 6.04
CA GLU A 49 20.89 12.37 6.39
C GLU A 49 20.03 12.06 5.16
N PHE A 50 20.31 12.71 4.02
CA PHE A 50 19.64 12.48 2.75
C PHE A 50 19.82 11.03 2.24
N PHE A 51 20.95 10.40 2.53
CA PHE A 51 21.21 9.02 2.11
C PHE A 51 20.50 8.00 2.99
N LYS A 52 20.32 8.28 4.29
CA LYS A 52 19.48 7.47 5.19
C LYS A 52 18.02 7.50 4.75
N GLN A 53 17.49 8.68 4.42
CA GLN A 53 16.13 8.84 3.92
C GLN A 53 15.90 8.12 2.58
N ALA A 54 16.90 8.13 1.69
CA ALA A 54 16.85 7.38 0.44
C ALA A 54 16.91 5.85 0.65
N GLN A 55 17.64 5.38 1.66
CA GLN A 55 17.73 3.97 2.01
C GLN A 55 16.42 3.43 2.62
N ASP A 56 15.72 4.25 3.41
CA ASP A 56 14.39 3.90 3.95
C ASP A 56 13.33 3.84 2.85
N MET A 57 13.36 4.77 1.88
CA MET A 57 12.47 4.72 0.71
C MET A 57 12.73 3.50 -0.19
N MET A 58 13.98 3.06 -0.31
CA MET A 58 14.34 1.89 -1.12
C MET A 58 13.94 0.56 -0.45
N LYS A 59 13.88 0.52 0.90
CA LYS A 59 13.33 -0.62 1.64
C LYS A 59 11.82 -0.78 1.44
N GLU A 60 11.08 0.32 1.28
CA GLU A 60 9.64 0.25 0.96
C GLU A 60 9.37 -0.20 -0.49
N GLN A 61 10.34 -0.11 -1.40
CA GLN A 61 10.16 -0.43 -2.82
C GLN A 61 10.61 -1.85 -3.21
N GLN A 62 11.28 -2.61 -2.34
CA GLN A 62 11.66 -4.01 -2.60
C GLN A 62 10.54 -5.03 -2.32
N ASP A 63 9.35 -4.60 -1.87
CA ASP A 63 8.20 -5.47 -1.59
C ASP A 63 7.16 -5.54 -2.74
N MET A 64 7.51 -5.03 -3.93
CA MET A 64 6.68 -5.14 -5.14
C MET A 64 7.31 -6.08 -6.15
N GLY A 65 7.26 -7.38 -5.86
CA GLY A 65 7.75 -8.37 -6.80
C GLY A 65 7.57 -9.81 -6.39
N THR A 66 6.36 -10.28 -6.06
CA THR A 66 5.91 -11.64 -6.43
C THR A 66 4.41 -11.80 -6.18
N GLU A 67 3.73 -12.43 -7.15
CA GLU A 67 2.31 -12.75 -7.11
C GLU A 67 1.99 -13.73 -5.98
N GLY A 68 1.40 -13.15 -4.95
CA GLY A 68 0.75 -13.76 -3.80
C GLY A 68 0.25 -12.58 -3.00
N HIS A 69 -0.99 -12.57 -2.53
CA HIS A 69 -1.51 -11.48 -1.70
C HIS A 69 -0.71 -11.38 -0.39
N GLY A 70 0.45 -10.73 -0.43
CA GLY A 70 1.25 -10.32 0.71
C GLY A 70 0.57 -9.15 1.38
N GLN A 71 -0.59 -9.41 1.99
CA GLN A 71 -1.11 -8.51 2.99
C GLN A 71 -0.07 -8.50 4.12
N LYS A 72 0.42 -7.31 4.49
CA LYS A 72 1.10 -7.12 5.78
C LYS A 72 0.29 -7.89 6.83
N PRO A 73 0.93 -8.62 7.75
CA PRO A 73 0.20 -9.40 8.75
C PRO A 73 -0.80 -8.46 9.45
N ARG A 74 -2.09 -8.74 9.29
CA ARG A 74 -3.15 -7.96 9.95
C ARG A 74 -2.94 -8.10 11.45
N ARG A 75 -3.07 -7.00 12.18
CA ARG A 75 -2.91 -6.98 13.63
C ARG A 75 -4.03 -7.77 14.30
N PHE A 76 -5.22 -7.69 13.72
CA PHE A 76 -6.40 -8.39 14.20
C PHE A 76 -6.93 -9.36 13.15
N ASP A 77 -7.45 -10.49 13.64
CA ASP A 77 -8.19 -11.44 12.81
C ASP A 77 -9.54 -10.81 12.43
N SER A 78 -9.79 -10.74 11.13
CA SER A 78 -10.97 -10.10 10.55
C SER A 78 -11.72 -11.04 9.63
N ASN A 79 -13.04 -11.02 9.72
CA ASN A 79 -13.93 -11.76 8.85
C ASN A 79 -14.93 -10.81 8.17
N VAL A 80 -15.26 -11.08 6.90
CA VAL A 80 -16.23 -10.32 6.14
C VAL A 80 -17.39 -11.24 5.77
N ILE A 81 -18.58 -10.92 6.29
CA ILE A 81 -19.81 -11.67 6.06
C ILE A 81 -20.68 -10.85 5.11
N ASN A 82 -21.02 -11.43 3.97
CA ASN A 82 -21.90 -10.84 2.98
C ASN A 82 -23.31 -11.43 3.14
N THR A 83 -24.24 -10.65 3.68
CA THR A 83 -25.66 -11.06 3.82
C THR A 83 -26.49 -10.56 2.64
N LEU A 84 -27.82 -10.63 2.68
CA LEU A 84 -28.66 -10.06 1.62
C LEU A 84 -28.54 -8.53 1.58
N ASP A 85 -28.84 -7.87 2.70
CA ASP A 85 -28.99 -6.40 2.79
C ASP A 85 -27.77 -5.67 3.38
N GLU A 86 -26.89 -6.39 4.08
CA GLU A 86 -25.75 -5.82 4.79
C GLU A 86 -24.44 -6.53 4.45
N CYS A 87 -23.36 -5.77 4.42
CA CYS A 87 -21.98 -6.27 4.51
C CYS A 87 -21.52 -6.07 5.95
N ILE A 88 -21.07 -7.14 6.59
CA ILE A 88 -20.69 -7.14 8.00
C ILE A 88 -19.21 -7.44 8.10
N VAL A 89 -18.45 -6.58 8.78
CA VAL A 89 -17.05 -6.80 9.12
C VAL A 89 -16.97 -7.13 10.60
N GLN A 90 -16.35 -8.27 10.93
CA GLN A 90 -16.07 -8.67 12.31
C GLN A 90 -14.57 -8.61 12.55
N LEU A 91 -14.15 -7.91 13.60
CA LEU A 91 -12.76 -7.82 14.03
C LEU A 91 -12.64 -8.40 15.44
N LYS A 92 -11.75 -9.39 15.63
CA LYS A 92 -11.47 -9.93 16.96
C LYS A 92 -10.53 -8.99 17.72
N ILE A 93 -11.03 -8.41 18.81
CA ILE A 93 -10.30 -7.46 19.66
C ILE A 93 -10.40 -7.94 21.11
N PRO A 94 -9.44 -8.77 21.57
CA PRO A 94 -9.47 -9.36 22.91
C PRO A 94 -9.36 -8.31 24.01
N ASN A 95 -8.53 -7.28 23.81
CA ASN A 95 -8.35 -6.21 24.77
C ASN A 95 -9.39 -5.09 24.57
N ARG A 96 -10.26 -4.92 25.55
CA ARG A 96 -11.33 -3.91 25.53
C ARG A 96 -10.82 -2.48 25.56
N ASP A 97 -9.64 -2.23 26.13
CA ASP A 97 -9.12 -0.87 26.33
C ASP A 97 -8.87 -0.17 24.99
N ILE A 98 -8.44 -0.95 23.99
CA ILE A 98 -8.21 -0.51 22.60
C ILE A 98 -9.51 0.03 21.98
N VAL A 99 -10.67 -0.53 22.32
CA VAL A 99 -11.95 -0.20 21.66
C VAL A 99 -12.29 1.29 21.75
N SER A 100 -11.86 1.95 22.83
CA SER A 100 -12.06 3.39 23.02
C SER A 100 -11.28 4.27 22.05
N SER A 101 -10.15 3.79 21.52
CA SER A 101 -9.31 4.50 20.55
C SER A 101 -9.70 4.22 19.10
N ILE A 102 -10.52 3.18 18.87
CA ILE A 102 -10.88 2.73 17.52
C ILE A 102 -11.79 3.74 16.82
N LYS A 103 -11.41 4.06 15.59
CA LYS A 103 -12.24 4.79 14.64
C LYS A 103 -12.45 3.93 13.41
N VAL A 104 -13.71 3.90 12.96
CA VAL A 104 -14.13 3.13 11.79
C VAL A 104 -14.57 4.11 10.71
N TYR A 105 -13.98 3.97 9.54
CA TYR A 105 -14.36 4.68 8.32
C TYR A 105 -14.72 3.67 7.26
N HIS A 106 -15.48 4.10 6.27
CA HIS A 106 -15.69 3.28 5.09
C HIS A 106 -15.92 4.14 3.85
N THR A 107 -15.41 3.67 2.73
CA THR A 107 -15.84 4.06 1.38
C THR A 107 -16.87 3.02 0.89
N PRO A 108 -17.33 3.08 -0.37
CA PRO A 108 -18.23 2.04 -0.88
C PRO A 108 -17.64 0.63 -0.86
N TYR A 109 -16.33 0.46 -1.04
CA TYR A 109 -15.70 -0.86 -1.20
C TYR A 109 -14.58 -1.14 -0.21
N VAL A 110 -14.30 -0.23 0.73
CA VAL A 110 -13.24 -0.41 1.72
C VAL A 110 -13.76 0.01 3.09
N CYS A 111 -13.54 -0.83 4.11
CA CYS A 111 -13.70 -0.47 5.51
C CYS A 111 -12.31 -0.27 6.13
N THR A 112 -12.07 0.92 6.68
CA THR A 112 -10.82 1.30 7.31
C THR A 112 -11.00 1.37 8.82
N ILE A 113 -10.15 0.69 9.57
CA ILE A 113 -10.16 0.64 11.02
C ILE A 113 -8.82 1.16 11.51
N GLU A 114 -8.82 2.24 12.27
CA GLU A 114 -7.62 2.79 12.89
C GLU A 114 -7.78 2.88 14.40
N GLY A 115 -6.68 2.81 15.14
CA GLY A 115 -6.70 2.90 16.59
C GLY A 115 -5.30 2.91 17.19
N ILE A 116 -5.26 2.86 18.52
CA ILE A 116 -4.03 2.83 19.32
C ILE A 116 -4.12 1.64 20.27
N ASP A 117 -3.09 0.79 20.27
CA ASP A 117 -2.92 -0.32 21.19
C ASP A 117 -1.56 -0.19 21.89
N GLY A 118 -1.61 0.11 23.19
CA GLY A 118 -0.44 0.56 23.95
C GLY A 118 0.11 1.87 23.39
N GLU A 119 1.36 1.85 22.94
CA GLU A 119 2.04 2.99 22.32
C GLU A 119 2.01 2.95 20.77
N GLU A 120 1.46 1.87 20.19
CA GLU A 120 1.48 1.65 18.75
C GLU A 120 0.14 1.98 18.11
N SER A 121 0.14 2.92 17.16
CA SER A 121 -0.99 3.14 16.26
C SER A 121 -1.10 2.02 15.22
N PHE A 122 -2.31 1.60 14.89
CA PHE A 122 -2.57 0.69 13.77
C PHE A 122 -3.60 1.27 12.82
N LYS A 123 -3.52 0.84 11.56
CA LYS A 123 -4.51 1.09 10.52
C LYS A 123 -4.66 -0.16 9.67
N GLU A 124 -5.88 -0.66 9.56
CA GLU A 124 -6.24 -1.80 8.72
C GLU A 124 -7.26 -1.38 7.68
N GLU A 125 -7.08 -1.84 6.45
CA GLU A 125 -8.03 -1.66 5.36
C GLU A 125 -8.57 -3.02 4.91
N ILE A 126 -9.88 -3.17 5.01
CA ILE A 126 -10.60 -4.39 4.70
C ILE A 126 -11.41 -4.14 3.43
N GLN A 127 -11.08 -4.85 2.36
CA GLN A 127 -11.82 -4.81 1.11
C GLN A 127 -13.20 -5.44 1.29
N LEU A 128 -14.23 -4.78 0.77
CA LEU A 128 -15.62 -5.20 0.87
C LEU A 128 -16.06 -5.86 -0.45
N PRO A 129 -16.79 -6.98 -0.40
CA PRO A 129 -17.25 -7.69 -1.60
C PRO A 129 -18.38 -6.97 -2.35
N CYS A 130 -18.93 -5.89 -1.78
CA CYS A 130 -20.03 -5.15 -2.38
C CYS A 130 -20.02 -3.67 -1.95
N SER A 131 -20.67 -2.83 -2.74
CA SER A 131 -20.86 -1.42 -2.43
C SER A 131 -21.73 -1.24 -1.19
N VAL A 132 -21.29 -0.40 -0.26
CA VAL A 132 -22.05 -0.05 0.96
C VAL A 132 -22.35 1.45 1.05
N ARG A 133 -23.33 1.82 1.87
CA ARG A 133 -23.74 3.22 2.10
C ARG A 133 -23.53 3.65 3.55
N LYS A 134 -23.27 4.95 3.75
CA LYS A 134 -23.05 5.53 5.09
C LYS A 134 -24.28 5.48 6.00
N LYS A 135 -25.46 5.76 5.43
CA LYS A 135 -26.71 5.83 6.21
C LYS A 135 -27.12 4.43 6.68
N GLY A 136 -27.18 4.27 8.00
CA GLY A 136 -27.56 3.02 8.66
C GLY A 136 -26.38 2.15 9.07
N THR A 137 -25.14 2.54 8.74
CA THR A 137 -23.94 1.89 9.25
C THR A 137 -23.90 1.99 10.77
N ARG A 138 -23.55 0.88 11.43
CA ARG A 138 -23.40 0.80 12.89
C ARG A 138 -22.22 -0.07 13.26
N ALA A 139 -21.56 0.24 14.37
CA ALA A 139 -20.49 -0.57 14.94
C ALA A 139 -20.86 -0.94 16.38
N ILE A 140 -20.73 -2.22 16.73
CA ILE A 140 -21.08 -2.76 18.04
C ILE A 140 -19.92 -3.65 18.50
N TYR A 141 -19.38 -3.36 19.69
CA TYR A 141 -18.42 -4.24 20.34
C TYR A 141 -19.11 -5.11 21.38
N ARG A 142 -18.98 -6.43 21.28
CA ARG A 142 -19.52 -7.39 22.25
C ARG A 142 -18.65 -8.64 22.32
N SER A 143 -18.37 -9.10 23.54
CA SER A 143 -17.66 -10.37 23.80
C SER A 143 -16.35 -10.54 23.02
N GLY A 144 -15.51 -9.49 22.96
CA GLY A 144 -14.22 -9.56 22.26
C GLY A 144 -14.29 -9.37 20.75
N VAL A 145 -15.47 -9.04 20.19
CA VAL A 145 -15.66 -8.85 18.74
C VAL A 145 -16.25 -7.47 18.48
N LEU A 146 -15.58 -6.71 17.62
CA LEU A 146 -16.13 -5.50 17.02
C LEU A 146 -16.84 -5.89 15.72
N GLU A 147 -18.14 -5.67 15.66
CA GLU A 147 -18.97 -5.94 14.50
C GLU A 147 -19.43 -4.63 13.87
N ILE A 148 -19.05 -4.41 12.62
CA ILE A 148 -19.40 -3.24 11.81
C ILE A 148 -20.39 -3.71 10.74
N ARG A 149 -21.64 -3.27 10.86
CA ARG A 149 -22.70 -3.57 9.89
C ARG A 149 -22.89 -2.39 8.98
N MET A 150 -22.74 -2.61 7.68
CA MET A 150 -22.88 -1.59 6.65
C MET A 150 -23.98 -2.02 5.68
N PRO A 151 -25.09 -1.26 5.56
CA PRO A 151 -26.10 -1.56 4.57
C PRO A 151 -25.53 -1.46 3.15
N LYS A 152 -25.93 -2.37 2.27
CA LYS A 152 -25.51 -2.34 0.88
C LYS A 152 -26.09 -1.14 0.15
N HIS A 153 -25.36 -0.63 -0.82
CA HIS A 153 -25.90 0.35 -1.73
C HIS A 153 -26.79 -0.36 -2.76
N VAL A 154 -28.10 -0.11 -2.69
CA VAL A 154 -29.11 -0.66 -3.62
C VAL A 154 -29.35 0.34 -4.75
N ASN A 155 -29.78 -0.14 -5.91
CA ASN A 155 -30.11 0.67 -7.09
C ASN A 155 -28.91 1.44 -7.70
N ILE A 156 -27.79 0.74 -7.88
CA ILE A 156 -26.66 1.29 -8.64
C ILE A 156 -27.05 1.31 -10.12
N PRO A 157 -27.04 2.47 -10.81
CA PRO A 157 -27.38 2.53 -12.21
C PRO A 157 -26.37 1.73 -13.04
N MET A 158 -26.87 0.96 -14.00
CA MET A 158 -26.04 0.30 -15.00
C MET A 158 -25.75 1.29 -16.13
N SER A 159 -24.48 1.44 -16.49
CA SER A 159 -24.05 2.19 -17.68
C SER A 159 -23.26 1.27 -18.58
N GLN A 160 -23.58 1.28 -19.87
CA GLN A 160 -22.73 0.68 -20.89
C GLN A 160 -21.53 1.61 -21.14
N ILE A 161 -20.37 1.01 -21.40
CA ILE A 161 -19.17 1.72 -21.84
C ILE A 161 -18.76 1.19 -23.22
N ASP A 162 -18.29 2.07 -24.08
CA ASP A 162 -17.71 1.68 -25.36
C ASP A 162 -16.29 1.18 -25.15
N VAL A 163 -15.93 0.09 -25.84
CA VAL A 163 -14.56 -0.43 -25.84
C VAL A 163 -13.88 0.09 -27.10
N HIS A 164 -12.86 0.92 -26.91
CA HIS A 164 -12.05 1.43 -28.01
C HIS A 164 -10.84 0.51 -28.22
N ASP A 165 -10.70 0.04 -29.44
CA ASP A 165 -9.49 -0.65 -29.91
C ASP A 165 -8.44 0.41 -30.28
N LEU A 166 -7.20 0.23 -29.82
CA LEU A 166 -6.07 1.14 -30.05
C LEU A 166 -4.92 0.47 -30.82
N ASP A 167 -5.16 -0.74 -31.36
CA ASP A 167 -4.22 -1.42 -32.25
C ASP A 167 -4.10 -0.74 -33.64
#